data_AF-A0ABD2NLU3-F1
#
_entry.id   AF-A0ABD2NLU3-F1
#
_cell.length_a   1.000
_cell.length_b   1.000
_cell.length_c   1.000
_cell.angle_alpha   90.00
_cell.angle_beta   90.00
_cell.angle_gamma   90.00
#
_symmetry.space_group_name_H-M   'P 1'
#
loop_
_entity.id
_entity.type
_entity.pdbx_description
1 polymer ?
#
loop_
_entity_poly.entity_id
_entity_poly.type
_entity_poly.pdbx_seq_one_letter_code
_entity_poly.pdbx_strand_id
1 'polypeptide(L)'
;MLYLKSGALTKLFESFSRETEHKSYVQHYIEKCGKELSSFIMDRGPIIYVCGDFIKVLPEIKNSIVNVLVKFCGFSNEESELYIKNMEATQRYIVDSWT
;
A
#
# COMPACT_ATOMS: atom_id res chain seq x y z
N MET A 1 -19.37 -5.96 4.99
CA MET A 1 -19.78 -7.12 4.14
C MET A 1 -20.68 -6.76 2.96
N LEU A 2 -21.61 -5.79 3.06
CA LEU A 2 -22.53 -5.43 1.95
C LEU A 2 -21.80 -5.14 0.61
N TYR A 3 -20.77 -4.28 0.63
CA TYR A 3 -20.02 -3.91 -0.57
C TYR A 3 -19.19 -5.03 -1.19
N LEU A 4 -18.70 -5.97 -0.36
CA LEU A 4 -18.05 -7.19 -0.86
C LEU A 4 -19.06 -8.08 -1.57
N LYS A 5 -20.24 -8.28 -0.94
CA LYS A 5 -21.32 -9.10 -1.51
C LYS A 5 -21.89 -8.53 -2.78
N SER A 6 -21.94 -7.20 -2.92
CA SER A 6 -22.41 -6.53 -4.14
C SER A 6 -21.35 -6.48 -5.25
N GLY A 7 -20.09 -6.84 -4.96
CA GLY A 7 -18.97 -6.77 -5.91
C GLY A 7 -18.40 -5.36 -6.11
N ALA A 8 -18.91 -4.35 -5.40
CA ALA A 8 -18.38 -2.98 -5.48
C ALA A 8 -16.97 -2.87 -4.86
N LEU A 9 -16.69 -3.69 -3.84
CA LEU A 9 -15.35 -3.86 -3.28
C LEU A 9 -14.81 -5.23 -3.69
N THR A 10 -13.70 -5.26 -4.42
CA THR A 10 -13.12 -6.52 -4.93
C THR A 10 -12.49 -7.36 -3.82
N LYS A 11 -11.79 -6.72 -2.88
CA LYS A 11 -11.13 -7.38 -1.74
C LYS A 11 -11.15 -6.47 -0.52
N LEU A 12 -11.22 -7.08 0.66
CA LEU A 12 -11.07 -6.41 1.94
C LEU A 12 -9.98 -7.13 2.73
N PHE A 13 -9.05 -6.35 3.26
CA PHE A 13 -8.04 -6.81 4.19
C PHE A 13 -8.20 -6.05 5.49
N GLU A 14 -8.29 -6.78 6.59
CA GLU A 14 -8.44 -6.25 7.94
C GLU A 14 -7.20 -6.61 8.76
N SER A 15 -6.75 -5.68 9.60
CA SER A 15 -5.59 -5.86 10.44
C SER A 15 -5.92 -5.49 11.88
N PHE A 16 -5.91 -6.49 12.76
CA PHE A 16 -6.27 -6.34 14.16
C PHE A 16 -5.00 -6.28 15.02
N SER A 17 -4.51 -5.07 15.29
CA SER A 17 -3.23 -4.82 15.96
C SER A 17 -3.15 -5.24 17.43
N ARG A 18 -4.24 -5.76 18.01
CA ARG A 18 -4.37 -6.09 19.44
C ARG A 18 -4.97 -7.47 19.72
N GLU A 19 -5.36 -8.24 18.70
CA GLU A 19 -5.97 -9.56 18.90
C GLU A 19 -4.95 -10.64 19.29
N THR A 20 -3.69 -10.47 18.90
CA THR A 20 -2.61 -11.41 19.21
C THR A 20 -1.43 -10.67 19.84
N GLU A 21 -0.49 -11.42 20.41
CA GLU A 21 0.78 -10.88 20.93
C GLU A 21 1.62 -10.23 19.83
N HIS A 22 1.49 -10.71 18.58
CA HIS A 22 2.19 -10.14 17.43
C HIS A 22 1.41 -8.97 16.84
N LYS A 23 2.08 -7.84 16.61
CA LYS A 23 1.49 -6.67 15.97
C LYS A 23 1.23 -6.95 14.49
N SER A 24 -0.03 -6.86 14.08
CA SER A 24 -0.45 -6.80 12.69
C SER A 24 -0.82 -5.37 12.34
N TYR A 25 -0.28 -4.85 11.24
CA TYR A 25 -0.63 -3.55 10.68
C TYR A 25 -0.79 -3.67 9.15
N VAL A 26 -1.30 -2.60 8.52
CA VAL A 26 -1.60 -2.57 7.08
C VAL A 26 -0.35 -2.77 6.21
N GLN A 27 0.81 -2.23 6.60
CA GLN A 27 2.08 -2.39 5.90
C GLN A 27 2.51 -3.87 5.80
N HIS A 28 2.19 -4.69 6.80
CA HIS A 28 2.48 -6.13 6.75
C HIS A 28 1.63 -6.84 5.69
N TYR A 29 0.37 -6.41 5.51
CA TYR A 29 -0.50 -6.95 4.47
C TYR A 29 -0.11 -6.48 3.07
N ILE A 30 0.35 -5.23 2.93
CA ILE A 30 0.90 -4.71 1.67
C ILE A 30 2.03 -5.61 1.18
N GLU A 31 3.00 -5.94 2.05
CA GLU A 31 4.11 -6.83 1.68
C GLU A 31 3.66 -8.27 1.39
N LYS A 32 2.73 -8.80 2.20
CA LYS A 32 2.16 -10.14 2.00
C LYS A 32 1.44 -10.27 0.65
N CYS A 33 0.73 -9.22 0.23
CA CYS A 33 0.03 -9.13 -1.04
C CYS A 33 0.90 -8.58 -2.18
N GLY A 34 2.20 -8.39 -1.93
CA GLY A 34 3.10 -7.63 -2.80
C GLY A 34 3.12 -8.08 -4.26
N LYS A 35 3.07 -9.39 -4.53
CA LYS A 35 3.03 -9.91 -5.91
C LYS A 35 1.79 -9.44 -6.70
N GLU A 36 0.63 -9.41 -6.05
CA GLU A 36 -0.59 -8.95 -6.69
C GLU A 36 -0.58 -7.43 -6.83
N LEU A 37 -0.13 -6.72 -5.79
CA LEU A 37 0.00 -5.27 -5.82
C LEU A 37 0.96 -4.81 -6.92
N SER A 38 2.12 -5.48 -7.09
CA SER A 38 3.08 -5.13 -8.14
C SER A 38 2.49 -5.31 -9.53
N SER A 39 1.74 -6.40 -9.78
CA SER A 39 1.02 -6.58 -11.05
C SER A 39 0.00 -5.46 -11.29
N PHE A 40 -0.75 -5.03 -10.27
CA PHE A 40 -1.64 -3.87 -10.42
C PHE A 40 -0.87 -2.61 -10.78
N ILE A 41 0.21 -2.30 -10.03
CA ILE A 41 1.03 -1.11 -10.25
C ILE A 41 1.58 -1.06 -11.68
N MET A 42 2.13 -2.17 -12.16
CA MET A 42 2.79 -2.24 -13.46
C MET A 42 1.80 -2.33 -14.63
N ASP A 43 0.73 -3.12 -14.50
CA ASP A 43 -0.16 -3.42 -15.62
C ASP A 43 -1.27 -2.39 -15.79
N ARG A 44 -1.73 -1.77 -14.69
CA ARG A 44 -2.94 -0.95 -14.68
C ARG A 44 -2.72 0.51 -14.25
N GLY A 45 -1.56 0.84 -13.70
CA GLY A 45 -1.24 2.20 -13.23
C GLY A 45 -2.29 2.76 -12.24
N PRO A 46 -2.53 2.10 -11.09
CA PRO A 46 -3.58 2.42 -10.16
C PRO A 46 -3.32 3.76 -9.47
N ILE A 47 -4.37 4.30 -8.86
CA ILE A 47 -4.28 5.36 -7.86
C ILE A 47 -4.29 4.70 -6.48
N ILE A 48 -3.30 5.01 -5.67
CA ILE A 48 -3.16 4.55 -4.28
C ILE A 48 -3.57 5.71 -3.37
N TYR A 49 -4.49 5.41 -2.45
CA TYR A 49 -4.93 6.35 -1.42
C TYR A 49 -4.47 5.84 -0.05
N VAL A 50 -3.88 6.73 0.75
CA VAL A 50 -3.49 6.46 2.14
C VAL A 50 -4.12 7.54 3.01
N CYS A 51 -4.97 7.17 3.97
CA CYS A 51 -5.73 8.14 4.77
C CYS A 51 -5.80 7.75 6.25
N GLY A 52 -5.55 8.70 7.16
CA GLY A 52 -5.82 8.54 8.60
C GLY A 52 -4.93 9.32 9.59
N ASP A 53 -5.20 9.11 10.88
CA ASP A 53 -4.54 9.77 12.03
C ASP A 53 -3.23 9.08 12.43
N PHE A 54 -2.24 9.12 11.53
CA PHE A 54 -1.02 8.35 11.73
C PHE A 54 0.16 8.86 10.89
N ILE A 55 0.47 10.16 10.99
CA ILE A 55 1.66 10.73 10.32
C ILE A 55 2.93 9.92 10.60
N LYS A 56 3.06 9.32 11.79
CA LYS A 56 4.21 8.49 12.16
C LYS A 56 4.30 7.16 11.38
N VAL A 57 3.17 6.61 10.91
CA VAL A 57 3.11 5.31 10.21
C VAL A 57 3.14 5.48 8.68
N LEU A 58 2.86 6.68 8.16
CA LEU A 58 2.95 6.97 6.72
C LEU A 58 4.28 6.56 6.09
N PRO A 59 5.46 6.82 6.71
CA PRO A 59 6.73 6.35 6.16
C PRO A 59 6.80 4.82 6.05
N GLU A 60 6.26 4.08 7.03
CA GLU A 60 6.25 2.61 7.00
C GLU A 60 5.35 2.06 5.89
N ILE A 61 4.19 2.69 5.66
CA ILE A 61 3.30 2.33 4.55
C ILE A 61 4.01 2.56 3.22
N LYS A 62 4.60 3.74 3.02
CA LYS A 62 5.35 4.05 1.79
C LYS A 62 6.50 3.06 1.57
N ASN A 63 7.28 2.78 2.62
CA ASN A 63 8.39 1.83 2.56
C ASN A 63 7.93 0.41 2.21
N SER A 64 6.77 -0.02 2.70
CA SER A 64 6.23 -1.35 2.34
C SER A 64 5.93 -1.47 0.84
N ILE A 65 5.48 -0.39 0.18
CA ILE A 65 5.27 -0.37 -1.27
C ILE A 65 6.61 -0.36 -2.01
N VAL A 66 7.59 0.40 -1.53
CA VAL A 66 8.97 0.37 -2.06
C VAL A 66 9.54 -1.06 -2.00
N ASN A 67 9.43 -1.74 -0.85
CA ASN A 67 9.85 -3.12 -0.68
C ASN A 67 9.16 -4.07 -1.68
N VAL A 68 7.88 -3.86 -1.96
CA VAL A 68 7.13 -4.61 -2.97
C VAL A 68 7.70 -4.41 -4.37
N LEU A 69 8.01 -3.16 -4.77
CA LEU A 69 8.59 -2.86 -6.07
C LEU A 69 9.99 -3.48 -6.23
N VAL A 70 10.84 -3.37 -5.21
CA VAL A 70 12.15 -4.02 -5.22
C VAL A 70 12.00 -5.53 -5.40
N LYS A 71 11.14 -6.15 -4.59
CA LYS A 71 11.01 -7.62 -4.54
C LYS A 71 10.36 -8.21 -5.79
N PHE A 72 9.36 -7.55 -6.37
CA PHE A 72 8.51 -8.15 -7.41
C PHE A 72 8.65 -7.49 -8.78
N CYS A 73 9.19 -6.27 -8.88
CA CYS A 73 9.47 -5.60 -10.14
C CYS A 73 10.96 -5.59 -10.52
N GLY A 74 11.84 -6.01 -9.60
CA GLY A 74 13.30 -6.04 -9.83
C GLY A 74 13.95 -4.66 -9.86
N PHE A 75 13.27 -3.64 -9.33
CA PHE A 75 13.81 -2.30 -9.21
C PHE A 75 14.86 -2.23 -8.11
N SER A 76 15.83 -1.33 -8.25
CA SER A 76 16.65 -0.90 -7.12
C SER A 76 15.79 -0.15 -6.09
N ASN A 77 16.36 0.09 -4.91
CA ASN A 77 15.67 0.89 -3.89
C ASN A 77 15.45 2.33 -4.41
N GLU A 78 16.49 2.92 -5.02
CA GLU A 78 16.45 4.26 -5.61
C GLU A 78 15.42 4.36 -6.74
N GLU A 79 15.36 3.36 -7.62
CA GLU A 79 14.36 3.29 -8.69
C GLU A 79 12.94 3.20 -8.13
N SER A 80 12.75 2.43 -7.06
CA SER A 80 11.46 2.27 -6.38
C SER A 80 11.00 3.57 -5.69
N GLU A 81 11.90 4.25 -4.99
CA GLU A 81 11.61 5.56 -4.39
C GLU A 81 11.27 6.61 -5.45
N LEU A 82 12.04 6.66 -6.54
CA LEU A 82 11.79 7.56 -7.66
C LEU A 82 10.44 7.27 -8.32
N TYR A 83 10.08 5.99 -8.46
CA TYR A 83 8.78 5.59 -8.99
C TYR A 83 7.62 6.12 -8.14
N ILE A 84 7.68 5.95 -6.81
CA ILE A 84 6.65 6.49 -5.91
C ILE A 84 6.62 8.02 -5.95
N LYS A 85 7.77 8.69 -6.00
CA LYS A 85 7.84 10.16 -6.17
C LYS A 85 7.17 10.62 -7.47
N ASN A 86 7.33 9.87 -8.56
CA ASN A 86 6.60 10.13 -9.80
C ASN A 86 5.10 9.87 -9.64
N MET A 87 4.67 8.86 -8.89
CA MET A 87 3.26 8.65 -8.56
C MET A 87 2.68 9.84 -7.78
N GLU A 88 3.40 10.39 -6.82
CA GLU A 88 3.00 11.60 -6.07
C GLU A 88 2.84 12.80 -7.02
N ALA A 89 3.84 13.06 -7.86
CA ALA A 89 3.82 14.15 -8.84
C ALA A 89 2.68 14.03 -9.88
N THR A 90 2.30 12.79 -10.20
CA THR A 90 1.23 12.49 -11.18
C THR A 90 -0.13 12.20 -10.54
N GLN A 91 -0.31 12.50 -9.24
CA GLN A 91 -1.58 12.30 -8.51
C GLN A 91 -2.07 10.85 -8.52
N ARG A 92 -1.14 9.89 -8.52
CA ARG A 92 -1.40 8.44 -8.41
C ARG A 92 -1.04 7.86 -7.04
N TYR A 93 -0.34 8.62 -6.19
CA TYR A 93 -0.15 8.29 -4.78
C TYR A 93 -0.61 9.50 -3.95
N ILE A 94 -1.75 9.37 -3.28
CA ILE A 94 -2.44 10.46 -2.61
C ILE A 94 -2.51 10.13 -1.12
N VAL A 95 -2.09 11.09 -0.31
CA VAL A 95 -2.07 10.97 1.15
C VAL A 95 -2.95 12.04 1.77
N ASP A 96 -3.88 11.63 2.62
CA ASP A 96 -4.74 12.51 3.41
C ASP A 96 -4.62 12.15 4.90
N SER A 97 -3.79 12.91 5.63
CA SER A 97 -3.45 12.59 7.01
C SER A 97 -3.58 13.81 7.92
N TRP A 98 -3.96 13.55 9.17
CA TRP A 98 -4.08 14.55 10.22
C TRP A 98 -3.37 14.10 11.51
N THR A 99 -3.34 15.01 12.49
CA THR A 99 -2.82 14.82 13.86
C THR A 99 -3.65 15.63 14.84
#